data_AF-A0A3S0CUQ4-F1
#
_entry.id   AF-A0A3S0CUQ4-F1
#
_cell.length_a   1.000
_cell.length_b   1.000
_cell.length_c   1.000
_cell.angle_alpha   90.00
_cell.angle_beta   90.00
_cell.angle_gamma   90.00
#
_symmetry.space_group_name_H-M   'P 1'
#
loop_
_entity.id
_entity.type
_entity.pdbx_description
1 polymer ?
#
loop_
_entity_poly.entity_id
_entity_poly.type
_entity_poly.pdbx_seq_one_letter_code
_entity_poly.pdbx_strand_id
1 'polypeptide(L)'
;MNPDIHEFIHPHHLAVFMAAAREFNCHILIRKTGRASIEWVGKSGYTGKRGDLKAKTANLEVAGHAVAGLVCSPLLQPLAFTEDRLASARKEWMKCSHLITEPANGFDDDRPPQGCRTPYILQTKRNHRHYGCVALVDMGLLTPRYVHGDYDLYAIIPANQPFRPETIQPRHLTMGSTMTPASQTLMERLRLQSPNFEGPLSFQISNYVNTRISGLGVDLLCALMVNHGEQVNIGEPGCTFEPVLAIMPAPRDGSWTIILGNRAEHERFYQNA
;
A
#
# COMPACT_ATOMS: atom_id res chain seq x y z
N MET A 1 -16.43 -17.48 -7.16
CA MET A 1 -15.50 -17.91 -6.10
C MET A 1 -15.55 -16.83 -5.04
N ASN A 2 -15.94 -17.14 -3.80
CA ASN A 2 -15.95 -16.11 -2.75
C ASN A 2 -14.50 -15.70 -2.48
N PRO A 3 -14.17 -14.40 -2.50
CA PRO A 3 -12.82 -13.94 -2.25
C PRO A 3 -12.36 -14.34 -0.84
N ASP A 4 -11.11 -14.78 -0.74
CA ASP A 4 -10.48 -15.17 0.53
C ASP A 4 -10.07 -13.91 1.31
N ILE A 5 -10.35 -13.86 2.62
CA ILE A 5 -9.95 -12.74 3.49
C ILE A 5 -8.43 -12.50 3.45
N HIS A 6 -7.65 -13.55 3.18
CA HIS A 6 -6.20 -13.50 3.04
C HIS A 6 -5.72 -12.77 1.77
N GLU A 7 -6.62 -12.38 0.86
CA GLU A 7 -6.30 -11.47 -0.25
C GLU A 7 -6.29 -9.99 0.18
N PHE A 8 -6.89 -9.66 1.32
CA PHE A 8 -7.06 -8.29 1.80
C PHE A 8 -6.11 -7.96 2.94
N ILE A 9 -5.92 -8.88 3.88
CA ILE A 9 -5.23 -8.59 5.13
C ILE A 9 -4.47 -9.80 5.67
N HIS A 10 -3.30 -9.54 6.26
CA HIS A 10 -2.52 -10.55 6.97
C HIS A 10 -3.25 -10.97 8.26
N PRO A 11 -3.34 -12.28 8.59
CA PRO A 11 -4.13 -12.76 9.73
C PRO A 11 -3.83 -12.09 11.07
N HIS A 12 -2.55 -11.85 11.35
CA HIS A 12 -2.12 -11.21 12.60
C HIS A 12 -2.48 -9.72 12.65
N HIS A 13 -2.66 -9.07 11.49
CA HIS A 13 -3.02 -7.65 11.43
C HIS A 13 -4.53 -7.46 11.53
N LEU A 14 -5.34 -8.47 11.17
CA LEU A 14 -6.80 -8.40 11.27
C LEU A 14 -7.27 -8.06 12.69
N ALA A 15 -6.68 -8.68 13.71
CA ALA A 15 -7.01 -8.38 15.10
C ALA A 15 -6.73 -6.91 15.49
N VAL A 16 -5.68 -6.31 14.93
CA VAL A 16 -5.35 -4.89 15.13
C VAL A 16 -6.40 -3.98 14.51
N PHE A 17 -6.83 -4.30 13.29
CA PHE A 17 -7.90 -3.55 12.62
C PHE A 17 -9.26 -3.70 13.32
N MET A 18 -9.59 -4.90 13.82
CA MET A 18 -10.79 -5.11 14.63
C MET A 18 -10.77 -4.27 15.91
N ALA A 19 -9.61 -4.19 16.57
CA ALA A 19 -9.44 -3.32 17.73
C ALA A 19 -9.59 -1.84 17.37
N ALA A 20 -9.04 -1.40 16.24
CA ALA A 20 -9.19 -0.03 15.74
C ALA A 20 -10.67 0.31 15.41
N ALA A 21 -11.36 -0.59 14.69
CA ALA A 21 -12.77 -0.43 14.36
C ALA A 21 -13.61 -0.20 15.64
N ARG A 22 -13.37 -1.02 16.67
CA ARG A 22 -14.00 -0.89 17.99
C ARG A 22 -13.66 0.41 18.70
N GLU A 23 -12.38 0.74 18.79
CA GLU A 23 -11.87 1.94 19.49
C GLU A 23 -12.50 3.21 18.94
N PHE A 24 -12.56 3.33 17.60
CA PHE A 24 -13.04 4.52 16.93
C PHE A 24 -14.52 4.43 16.52
N ASN A 25 -15.22 3.37 16.95
CA ASN A 25 -16.62 3.07 16.61
C ASN A 25 -16.95 3.30 15.12
N CYS A 26 -16.17 2.64 14.25
CA CYS A 26 -16.26 2.80 12.81
C CYS A 26 -16.06 1.47 12.08
N HIS A 27 -16.53 1.40 10.82
CA HIS A 27 -16.17 0.35 9.88
C HIS A 27 -14.95 0.78 9.09
N ILE A 28 -14.01 -0.14 8.91
CA ILE A 28 -12.81 0.07 8.10
C ILE A 28 -12.90 -0.84 6.89
N LEU A 29 -13.00 -0.25 5.70
CA LEU A 29 -13.04 -0.98 4.43
C LEU A 29 -11.65 -0.98 3.81
N ILE A 30 -11.10 -2.17 3.54
CA ILE A 30 -9.76 -2.37 2.97
C ILE A 30 -9.89 -3.00 1.59
N ARG A 31 -9.13 -2.49 0.63
CA ARG A 31 -9.05 -3.07 -0.72
C ARG A 31 -8.17 -4.33 -0.72
N LYS A 32 -8.17 -5.06 -1.83
CA LYS A 32 -7.26 -6.19 -2.01
C LYS A 32 -5.80 -5.74 -2.07
N THR A 33 -5.00 -6.14 -1.09
CA THR A 33 -3.53 -6.04 -1.13
C THR A 33 -2.91 -7.10 -2.05
N GLY A 34 -3.59 -8.24 -2.19
CA GLY A 34 -3.19 -9.38 -3.02
C GLY A 34 -2.37 -10.41 -2.25
N ARG A 35 -2.70 -11.69 -2.42
CA ARG A 35 -2.09 -12.82 -1.69
C ARG A 35 -0.56 -12.83 -1.76
N ALA A 36 0.00 -12.61 -2.95
CA ALA A 36 1.46 -12.57 -3.14
C ALA A 36 2.13 -11.45 -2.32
N SER A 37 1.48 -10.28 -2.17
CA SER A 37 2.00 -9.20 -1.31
C SER A 37 1.92 -9.58 0.16
N ILE A 38 0.81 -10.19 0.58
CA ILE A 38 0.58 -10.65 1.97
C ILE A 38 1.65 -11.63 2.43
N GLU A 39 2.18 -12.47 1.53
CA GLU A 39 3.27 -13.39 1.85
C GLU A 39 4.56 -12.68 2.30
N TRP A 40 4.79 -11.42 1.94
CA TRP A 40 5.96 -10.64 2.36
C TRP A 40 5.73 -9.84 3.65
N VAL A 41 4.47 -9.63 4.03
CA VAL A 41 4.11 -8.81 5.19
C VAL A 41 4.71 -9.39 6.47
N GLY A 42 5.39 -8.54 7.24
CA GLY A 42 6.01 -8.90 8.52
C GLY A 42 7.35 -9.63 8.40
N LYS A 43 7.85 -9.91 7.18
CA LYS A 43 9.19 -10.49 6.98
C LYS A 43 10.27 -9.42 7.08
N SER A 44 11.36 -9.72 7.80
CA SER A 44 12.55 -8.85 7.83
C SER A 44 13.14 -8.69 6.42
N GLY A 45 13.60 -7.48 6.09
CA GLY A 45 14.07 -7.16 4.73
C GLY A 45 12.98 -6.64 3.80
N TYR A 46 11.74 -6.51 4.27
CA TYR A 46 10.61 -6.05 3.45
C TYR A 46 9.80 -4.96 4.15
N THR A 47 9.13 -4.12 3.38
CA THR A 47 8.30 -3.04 3.90
C THR A 47 7.11 -2.76 2.99
N GLY A 48 6.04 -2.21 3.58
CA GLY A 48 4.89 -1.74 2.83
C GLY A 48 5.25 -0.55 1.95
N LYS A 49 4.63 -0.49 0.77
CA LYS A 49 4.78 0.62 -0.16
C LYS A 49 4.30 1.91 0.49
N ARG A 50 5.14 2.95 0.47
CA ARG A 50 4.77 4.29 0.94
C ARG A 50 3.83 4.95 -0.06
N GLY A 51 3.07 5.94 0.41
CA GLY A 51 2.09 6.66 -0.41
C GLY A 51 2.67 7.42 -1.61
N ASP A 52 3.97 7.73 -1.62
CA ASP A 52 4.67 8.41 -2.73
C ASP A 52 5.03 7.48 -3.90
N LEU A 53 5.22 6.18 -3.65
CA LEU A 53 5.55 5.21 -4.68
C LEU A 53 4.28 4.59 -5.28
N LYS A 54 3.91 5.01 -6.49
CA LYS A 54 2.71 4.48 -7.19
C LYS A 54 2.99 3.27 -8.10
N ALA A 55 4.25 2.85 -8.23
CA ALA A 55 4.63 1.66 -8.97
C ALA A 55 3.85 0.41 -8.49
N LYS A 56 3.57 -0.49 -9.44
CA LYS A 56 2.75 -1.68 -9.18
C LYS A 56 3.59 -2.84 -8.69
N THR A 57 3.00 -3.67 -7.84
CA THR A 57 3.55 -4.99 -7.50
C THR A 57 3.35 -5.97 -8.67
N ALA A 58 4.33 -6.86 -8.86
CA ALA A 58 4.22 -8.00 -9.76
C ALA A 58 3.12 -8.95 -9.28
N ASN A 59 2.40 -9.56 -10.21
CA ASN A 59 1.34 -10.54 -9.93
C ASN A 59 1.64 -11.94 -10.49
N LEU A 60 2.81 -12.13 -11.11
CA LEU A 60 3.32 -13.42 -11.56
C LEU A 60 4.75 -13.60 -11.04
N GLU A 61 5.13 -14.86 -10.78
CA GLU A 61 6.52 -15.21 -10.56
C GLU A 61 7.27 -15.30 -11.89
N VAL A 62 8.58 -15.06 -11.83
CA VAL A 62 9.48 -15.24 -12.98
C VAL A 62 10.46 -16.35 -12.63
N ALA A 63 10.69 -17.29 -13.54
CA ALA A 63 11.60 -18.41 -13.28
C ALA A 63 12.98 -17.92 -12.79
N GLY A 64 13.40 -18.38 -11.61
CA GLY A 64 14.65 -17.98 -10.97
C GLY A 64 14.60 -16.68 -10.16
N HIS A 65 13.46 -15.97 -10.13
CA HIS A 65 13.28 -14.73 -9.37
C HIS A 65 11.97 -14.73 -8.59
N ALA A 66 12.08 -14.56 -7.27
CA ALA A 66 10.94 -14.38 -6.36
C ALA A 66 10.50 -12.90 -6.40
N VAL A 67 9.55 -12.57 -7.27
CA VAL A 67 9.15 -11.17 -7.54
C VAL A 67 7.67 -10.91 -7.27
N ALA A 68 6.83 -11.94 -7.28
CA ALA A 68 5.39 -11.77 -7.08
C ALA A 68 5.11 -11.10 -5.72
N GLY A 69 4.21 -10.12 -5.71
CA GLY A 69 3.88 -9.34 -4.51
C GLY A 69 4.83 -8.19 -4.19
N LEU A 70 5.97 -8.09 -4.87
CA LEU A 70 6.93 -6.98 -4.71
C LEU A 70 6.76 -5.94 -5.82
N VAL A 71 7.04 -4.68 -5.52
CA VAL A 71 7.11 -3.60 -6.51
C VAL A 71 8.24 -3.91 -7.48
N CYS A 72 7.89 -4.06 -8.77
CA CYS A 72 8.79 -4.57 -9.79
C CYS A 72 8.79 -3.65 -11.02
N SER A 73 9.95 -3.53 -11.67
CA SER A 73 10.09 -2.77 -12.92
C SER A 73 9.47 -3.54 -14.08
N PRO A 74 8.41 -3.03 -14.73
CA PRO A 74 7.83 -3.66 -15.92
C PRO A 74 8.71 -3.50 -17.16
N LEU A 75 9.83 -2.78 -17.04
CA LEU A 75 10.84 -2.63 -18.10
C LEU A 75 11.92 -3.71 -18.01
N LEU A 76 12.34 -4.07 -16.79
CA LEU A 76 13.30 -5.17 -16.58
C LEU A 76 12.62 -6.55 -16.53
N GLN A 77 11.41 -6.61 -15.95
CA GLN A 77 10.66 -7.86 -15.74
C GLN A 77 9.21 -7.72 -16.25
N PRO A 78 9.00 -7.55 -17.57
CA PRO A 78 7.64 -7.48 -18.12
C PRO A 78 6.83 -8.77 -17.87
N LEU A 79 7.50 -9.92 -17.78
CA LEU A 79 6.88 -11.23 -17.55
C LEU A 79 6.35 -11.41 -16.11
N ALA A 80 6.72 -10.53 -15.18
CA ALA A 80 6.19 -10.53 -13.81
C ALA A 80 4.76 -9.95 -13.72
N PHE A 81 4.21 -9.51 -14.84
CA PHE A 81 2.89 -8.89 -14.94
C PHE A 81 2.00 -9.67 -15.92
N THR A 82 0.76 -9.89 -15.56
CA THR A 82 -0.28 -10.30 -16.51
C THR A 82 -0.48 -9.23 -17.58
N GLU A 83 -0.99 -9.63 -18.75
CA GLU A 83 -1.15 -8.74 -19.91
C GLU A 83 -2.02 -7.51 -19.59
N ASP A 84 -3.12 -7.71 -18.88
CA ASP A 84 -4.05 -6.67 -18.43
C ASP A 84 -3.42 -5.71 -17.41
N ARG A 85 -2.46 -6.18 -16.60
CA ARG A 85 -1.78 -5.38 -15.58
C ARG A 85 -0.59 -4.62 -16.15
N LEU A 86 0.11 -5.17 -17.15
CA LEU A 86 1.38 -4.65 -17.66
C LEU A 86 1.28 -3.20 -18.14
N ALA A 87 0.23 -2.84 -18.86
CA ALA A 87 0.02 -1.47 -19.35
C ALA A 87 -0.08 -0.46 -18.19
N SER A 88 -0.88 -0.80 -17.16
CA SER A 88 -1.01 0.03 -15.95
C SER A 88 0.29 0.11 -15.14
N ALA A 89 1.03 -1.00 -15.06
CA ALA A 89 2.32 -1.05 -14.38
C ALA A 89 3.33 -0.12 -15.05
N ARG A 90 3.44 -0.14 -16.39
CA ARG A 90 4.31 0.77 -17.16
C ARG A 90 3.91 2.23 -16.96
N LYS A 91 2.61 2.53 -17.04
CA LYS A 91 2.10 3.89 -16.86
C LYS A 91 2.47 4.45 -15.49
N GLU A 92 2.21 3.71 -14.41
CA GLU A 92 2.52 4.19 -13.06
C GLU A 92 4.03 4.20 -12.79
N TRP A 93 4.79 3.25 -13.35
CA TRP A 93 6.25 3.24 -13.28
C TRP A 93 6.86 4.53 -13.83
N MET A 94 6.42 4.97 -15.01
CA MET A 94 6.95 6.19 -15.64
C MET A 94 6.66 7.45 -14.83
N LYS A 95 5.59 7.47 -14.03
CA LYS A 95 5.27 8.61 -13.17
C LYS A 95 6.19 8.70 -11.96
N CYS A 96 6.64 7.57 -11.41
CA CYS A 96 7.43 7.54 -10.17
C CYS A 96 8.89 7.10 -10.36
N SER A 97 9.35 6.85 -11.58
CA SER A 97 10.73 6.43 -11.87
C SER A 97 11.78 7.43 -11.35
N HIS A 98 11.42 8.71 -11.27
CA HIS A 98 12.24 9.76 -10.66
C HIS A 98 12.55 9.56 -9.17
N LEU A 99 11.81 8.69 -8.47
CA LEU A 99 12.05 8.31 -7.07
C LEU A 99 12.97 7.09 -6.92
N ILE A 100 13.39 6.47 -8.04
CA ILE A 100 14.09 5.18 -8.04
C ILE A 100 15.46 5.35 -8.70
N THR A 101 16.52 5.10 -7.94
CA THR A 101 17.88 5.03 -8.46
C THR A 101 18.07 3.68 -9.15
N GLU A 102 18.53 3.70 -10.41
CA GLU A 102 18.91 2.50 -11.14
C GLU A 102 20.44 2.33 -11.13
N PRO A 103 21.00 1.44 -10.28
CA PRO A 103 22.43 1.20 -10.23
C PRO A 103 22.89 0.33 -11.41
N ALA A 104 24.14 0.49 -11.84
CA ALA A 104 24.69 -0.30 -12.95
C ALA A 104 24.85 -1.80 -12.62
N ASN A 105 25.17 -2.14 -11.36
CA ASN A 105 25.54 -3.50 -10.94
C ASN A 105 24.66 -4.07 -9.80
N GLY A 106 23.47 -3.51 -9.59
CA GLY A 106 22.61 -3.85 -8.47
C GLY A 106 23.16 -3.39 -7.12
N PHE A 107 22.70 -4.04 -6.05
CA PHE A 107 23.15 -3.82 -4.68
C PHE A 107 23.09 -5.12 -3.88
N ASP A 108 23.77 -5.15 -2.73
CA ASP A 108 23.73 -6.28 -1.79
C ASP A 108 22.69 -6.02 -0.69
N ASP A 109 21.89 -7.04 -0.35
CA ASP A 109 20.78 -6.91 0.61
C ASP A 109 21.26 -6.56 2.04
N ASP A 110 22.47 -6.97 2.41
CA ASP A 110 23.03 -6.84 3.76
C ASP A 110 23.97 -5.63 3.93
N ARG A 111 24.03 -4.74 2.92
CA ARG A 111 24.94 -3.58 2.94
C ARG A 111 24.22 -2.29 2.57
N PRO A 112 24.64 -1.14 3.14
CA PRO A 112 24.14 0.15 2.69
C PRO A 112 24.47 0.36 1.20
N PRO A 113 23.48 0.62 0.34
CA PRO A 113 23.74 0.88 -1.06
C PRO A 113 24.46 2.22 -1.24
N GLN A 114 25.52 2.22 -2.05
CA GLN A 114 26.31 3.42 -2.32
C GLN A 114 25.75 4.21 -3.51
N GLY A 115 25.89 5.54 -3.46
CA GLY A 115 25.53 6.42 -4.57
C GLY A 115 24.03 6.55 -4.84
N CYS A 116 23.17 6.13 -3.90
CA CYS A 116 21.73 6.31 -4.03
C CYS A 116 21.35 7.78 -3.82
N ARG A 117 20.61 8.35 -4.76
CA ARG A 117 20.22 9.78 -4.76
C ARG A 117 18.74 10.00 -4.48
N THR A 118 17.99 8.92 -4.32
CA THR A 118 16.54 8.88 -4.25
C THR A 118 16.14 7.91 -3.13
N PRO A 119 14.89 7.96 -2.63
CA PRO A 119 14.46 7.10 -1.52
C PRO A 119 14.42 5.60 -1.87
N TYR A 120 14.35 5.25 -3.16
CA TYR A 120 14.30 3.88 -3.63
C TYR A 120 15.46 3.52 -4.54
N ILE A 121 15.80 2.24 -4.61
CA ILE A 121 16.80 1.66 -5.51
C ILE A 121 16.24 0.42 -6.22
N LEU A 122 16.63 0.21 -7.47
CA LEU A 122 16.24 -0.95 -8.28
C LEU A 122 17.31 -2.05 -8.22
N GLN A 123 16.91 -3.30 -8.00
CA GLN A 123 17.83 -4.44 -8.04
C GLN A 123 18.11 -4.85 -9.49
N THR A 124 19.26 -4.44 -10.04
CA THR A 124 19.64 -4.69 -11.44
C THR A 124 20.59 -5.89 -11.63
N LYS A 125 20.99 -6.56 -10.54
CA LYS A 125 21.84 -7.76 -10.60
C LYS A 125 21.04 -8.97 -11.11
N ARG A 126 21.33 -9.41 -12.35
CA ARG A 126 20.55 -10.44 -13.07
C ARG A 126 20.43 -11.78 -12.37
N ASN A 127 21.41 -12.19 -11.56
CA ASN A 127 21.36 -13.45 -10.82
C ASN A 127 20.77 -13.29 -9.39
N HIS A 128 20.29 -12.09 -9.04
CA HIS A 128 19.65 -11.86 -7.76
C HIS A 128 18.23 -12.43 -7.74
N ARG A 129 17.82 -13.01 -6.61
CA ARG A 129 16.46 -13.54 -6.43
C ARG A 129 15.36 -12.50 -6.64
N HIS A 130 15.67 -11.22 -6.44
CA HIS A 130 14.76 -10.09 -6.59
C HIS A 130 15.13 -9.18 -7.77
N TYR A 131 15.78 -9.73 -8.81
CA TYR A 131 16.11 -8.95 -10.02
C TYR A 131 14.87 -8.27 -10.59
N GLY A 132 14.93 -6.94 -10.72
CA GLY A 132 13.83 -6.09 -11.15
C GLY A 132 12.96 -5.51 -10.04
N CYS A 133 13.16 -5.90 -8.78
CA CYS A 133 12.37 -5.37 -7.65
C CYS A 133 12.98 -4.09 -7.06
N VAL A 134 12.11 -3.27 -6.48
CA VAL A 134 12.44 -2.00 -5.83
C VAL A 134 12.63 -2.22 -4.33
N ALA A 135 13.66 -1.59 -3.77
CA ALA A 135 13.89 -1.52 -2.33
C ALA A 135 13.90 -0.07 -1.83
N LEU A 136 13.38 0.15 -0.63
CA LEU A 136 13.52 1.38 0.14
C LEU A 136 14.90 1.44 0.77
N VAL A 137 15.56 2.59 0.66
CA VAL A 137 16.92 2.85 1.20
C VAL A 137 17.03 4.19 1.92
N ASP A 138 15.91 4.88 2.07
CA ASP A 138 15.75 6.13 2.80
C ASP A 138 15.79 5.91 4.32
N MET A 139 15.61 6.98 5.11
CA MET A 139 15.35 6.94 6.57
C MET A 139 16.54 6.46 7.42
N GLY A 140 17.77 6.66 6.94
CA GLY A 140 18.97 6.22 7.67
C GLY A 140 19.10 4.68 7.77
N LEU A 141 18.42 3.96 6.88
CA LEU A 141 18.50 2.51 6.79
C LEU A 141 19.93 2.04 6.52
N LEU A 142 20.39 1.09 7.34
CA LEU A 142 21.67 0.40 7.12
C LEU A 142 21.58 -0.67 6.03
N THR A 143 20.38 -1.18 5.75
CA THR A 143 20.13 -2.22 4.75
C THR A 143 18.87 -1.91 3.94
N PRO A 144 18.86 -2.17 2.62
CA PRO A 144 17.70 -2.01 1.76
C PRO A 144 16.51 -2.88 2.20
N ARG A 145 15.28 -2.40 1.95
CA ARG A 145 14.04 -3.14 2.25
C ARG A 145 13.16 -3.27 1.01
N TYR A 146 12.94 -4.48 0.51
CA TYR A 146 12.10 -4.69 -0.67
C TYR A 146 10.65 -4.30 -0.40
N VAL A 147 10.03 -3.65 -1.37
CA VAL A 147 8.72 -3.03 -1.18
C VAL A 147 7.61 -3.97 -1.63
N HIS A 148 6.70 -4.34 -0.73
CA HIS A 148 5.47 -5.09 -1.04
C HIS A 148 4.22 -4.18 -1.00
N GLY A 149 3.06 -4.72 -1.36
CA GLY A 149 1.79 -3.99 -1.26
C GLY A 149 1.42 -3.60 0.17
N ASP A 150 0.89 -2.40 0.35
CA ASP A 150 0.33 -1.87 1.59
C ASP A 150 -1.20 -2.15 1.70
N TYR A 151 -1.82 -1.72 2.81
CA TYR A 151 -3.27 -1.75 3.00
C TYR A 151 -3.89 -0.44 2.51
N ASP A 152 -4.33 -0.43 1.26
CA ASP A 152 -5.09 0.68 0.71
C ASP A 152 -6.48 0.71 1.37
N LEU A 153 -6.77 1.76 2.15
CA LEU A 153 -8.11 1.98 2.70
C LEU A 153 -9.06 2.43 1.60
N TYR A 154 -10.18 1.73 1.48
CA TYR A 154 -11.26 2.12 0.59
C TYR A 154 -12.11 3.22 1.23
N ALA A 155 -12.56 3.01 2.48
CA ALA A 155 -13.37 3.95 3.24
C ALA A 155 -13.25 3.70 4.75
N ILE A 156 -13.42 4.76 5.54
CA ILE A 156 -13.69 4.69 6.97
C ILE A 156 -15.08 5.26 7.19
N ILE A 157 -15.94 4.49 7.81
CA ILE A 157 -17.36 4.80 7.93
C ILE A 157 -17.75 4.83 9.42
N PRO A 158 -18.18 5.97 9.99
CA PRO A 158 -18.69 5.98 11.35
C PRO A 158 -19.86 5.01 11.50
N ALA A 159 -19.90 4.24 12.58
CA ALA A 159 -20.94 3.25 12.79
C ALA A 159 -22.23 3.86 13.35
N ASN A 160 -23.35 3.16 13.14
CA ASN A 160 -24.70 3.54 13.58
C ASN A 160 -25.27 4.78 12.88
N GLN A 161 -24.80 5.08 11.67
CA GLN A 161 -25.35 6.14 10.84
C GLN A 161 -25.17 5.83 9.36
N PRO A 162 -26.15 6.17 8.49
CA PRO A 162 -26.01 5.99 7.05
C PRO A 162 -24.79 6.75 6.51
N PHE A 163 -24.04 6.08 5.64
CA PHE A 163 -22.89 6.66 4.96
C PHE A 163 -23.26 7.15 3.56
N ARG A 164 -22.87 8.39 3.26
CA ARG A 164 -23.10 9.05 1.97
C ARG A 164 -21.78 9.57 1.42
N PRO A 165 -21.07 8.79 0.57
CA PRO A 165 -19.77 9.18 0.03
C PRO A 165 -19.75 10.57 -0.59
N GLU A 166 -20.85 10.97 -1.24
CA GLU A 166 -21.04 12.26 -1.90
C GLU A 166 -21.03 13.48 -0.94
N THR A 167 -21.15 13.24 0.36
CA THR A 167 -21.18 14.30 1.38
C THR A 167 -19.84 14.50 2.09
N ILE A 168 -18.84 13.67 1.81
CA ILE A 168 -17.55 13.72 2.48
C ILE A 168 -16.80 15.00 2.10
N GLN A 169 -16.27 15.69 3.11
CA GLN A 169 -15.32 16.79 2.94
C GLN A 169 -13.93 16.35 3.40
N PRO A 170 -13.09 15.85 2.48
CA PRO A 170 -11.77 15.37 2.82
C PRO A 170 -10.79 16.52 3.01
N ARG A 171 -9.81 16.31 3.88
CA ARG A 171 -8.64 17.19 3.96
C ARG A 171 -7.70 16.85 2.82
N HIS A 172 -7.35 17.85 2.02
CA HIS A 172 -6.35 17.71 0.97
C HIS A 172 -4.96 17.98 1.56
N LEU A 173 -4.14 16.94 1.57
CA LEU A 173 -2.75 16.95 1.99
C LEU A 173 -1.86 16.57 0.80
N THR A 174 -0.55 16.78 0.94
CA THR A 174 0.43 16.30 -0.04
C THR A 174 1.44 15.35 0.62
N MET A 175 1.85 14.33 -0.13
CA MET A 175 2.87 13.36 0.26
C MET A 175 4.03 13.41 -0.72
N GLY A 176 5.26 13.28 -0.21
CA GLY A 176 6.45 13.21 -1.05
C GLY A 176 7.69 12.89 -0.22
N SER A 177 8.77 12.52 -0.91
CA SER A 177 10.06 12.28 -0.25
C SER A 177 10.81 13.59 -0.01
N THR A 178 11.52 13.66 1.11
CA THR A 178 12.47 14.73 1.42
C THR A 178 13.83 14.49 0.76
N MET A 179 14.15 13.24 0.36
CA MET A 179 15.33 12.90 -0.42
C MET A 179 15.12 13.30 -1.88
N THR A 180 15.41 14.56 -2.19
CA THR A 180 15.47 15.10 -3.55
C THR A 180 16.86 15.66 -3.82
N PRO A 181 17.39 15.55 -5.05
CA PRO A 181 18.67 16.16 -5.40
C PRO A 181 18.66 17.66 -5.11
N ALA A 182 19.72 18.18 -4.48
CA ALA A 182 19.86 19.61 -4.14
C ALA A 182 19.76 20.56 -5.36
N SER A 183 19.87 20.02 -6.58
CA SER A 183 19.74 20.74 -7.84
C SER A 183 18.29 21.06 -8.26
N GLN A 184 17.27 20.53 -7.57
CA GLN A 184 15.88 20.78 -7.93
C GLN A 184 15.34 22.07 -7.33
N THR A 185 14.69 22.88 -8.15
CA THR A 185 13.96 24.07 -7.73
C THR A 185 12.79 23.73 -6.81
N LEU A 186 12.31 24.71 -6.03
CA LEU A 186 11.11 24.54 -5.20
C LEU A 186 9.87 24.13 -6.04
N MET A 187 9.75 24.67 -7.25
CA MET A 187 8.64 24.36 -8.17
C MET A 187 8.71 22.93 -8.69
N GLU A 188 9.90 22.42 -8.98
CA GLU A 188 10.08 21.02 -9.36
C GLU A 188 9.73 20.11 -8.18
N ARG A 189 10.16 20.44 -6.96
CA ARG A 189 9.81 19.68 -5.75
C ARG A 189 8.31 19.61 -5.50
N LEU A 190 7.59 20.73 -5.64
CA LEU A 190 6.12 20.77 -5.53
C LEU A 190 5.44 19.89 -6.59
N ARG A 191 5.99 19.79 -7.80
CA ARG A 191 5.46 18.91 -8.87
C ARG A 191 5.65 17.42 -8.59
N LEU A 192 6.60 17.06 -7.73
CA LEU A 192 6.85 15.66 -7.34
C LEU A 192 5.97 15.22 -6.16
N GLN A 193 5.25 16.14 -5.53
CA GLN A 193 4.30 15.79 -4.48
C GLN A 193 3.06 15.10 -5.06
N SER A 194 2.63 14.04 -4.38
CA SER A 194 1.38 13.34 -4.69
C SER A 194 0.25 13.86 -3.78
N PRO A 195 -0.95 14.09 -4.32
CA PRO A 195 -2.10 14.44 -3.49
C PRO A 195 -2.48 13.27 -2.58
N ASN A 196 -2.99 13.60 -1.39
CA ASN A 196 -3.50 12.67 -0.40
C ASN A 196 -4.79 13.24 0.20
N PHE A 197 -5.85 12.43 0.26
CA PHE A 197 -7.17 12.89 0.69
C PHE A 197 -7.61 12.09 1.91
N GLU A 198 -7.63 12.75 3.07
CA GLU A 198 -7.88 12.11 4.36
C GLU A 198 -9.21 12.56 4.96
N GLY A 199 -9.97 11.59 5.46
CA GLY A 199 -11.12 11.81 6.32
C GLY A 199 -10.71 12.16 7.75
N PRO A 200 -11.68 12.47 8.63
CA PRO A 200 -11.39 12.88 10.00
C PRO A 200 -10.65 11.84 10.85
N LEU A 201 -10.89 10.55 10.60
CA LEU A 201 -10.33 9.44 11.38
C LEU A 201 -9.08 8.79 10.75
N SER A 202 -8.73 9.13 9.51
CA SER A 202 -7.72 8.41 8.72
C SER A 202 -6.36 8.41 9.39
N PHE A 203 -5.91 9.57 9.87
CA PHE A 203 -4.66 9.69 10.60
C PHE A 203 -4.67 8.88 11.91
N GLN A 204 -5.75 8.97 12.68
CA GLN A 204 -5.87 8.28 13.97
C GLN A 204 -5.86 6.76 13.80
N ILE A 205 -6.62 6.24 12.83
CA ILE A 205 -6.67 4.82 12.52
C ILE A 205 -5.33 4.34 11.97
N SER A 206 -4.74 5.05 11.01
CA SER A 206 -3.45 4.69 10.43
C SER A 206 -2.36 4.63 11.51
N ASN A 207 -2.31 5.63 12.39
CA ASN A 207 -1.36 5.67 13.49
C ASN A 207 -1.59 4.52 14.49
N TYR A 208 -2.84 4.29 14.89
CA TYR A 208 -3.20 3.20 15.81
C TYR A 208 -2.80 1.83 15.25
N VAL A 209 -3.13 1.59 13.98
CA VAL A 209 -2.85 0.32 13.29
C VAL A 209 -1.35 0.13 13.14
N ASN A 210 -0.64 1.09 12.55
CA ASN A 210 0.81 0.97 12.32
C ASN A 210 1.59 0.81 13.63
N THR A 211 1.23 1.56 14.69
CA THR A 211 1.88 1.44 16.01
C THR A 211 1.69 0.06 16.61
N ARG A 212 0.48 -0.52 16.51
CA ARG A 212 0.22 -1.87 17.05
C ARG A 212 0.82 -2.98 16.20
N ILE A 213 0.82 -2.86 14.88
CA ILE A 213 1.55 -3.79 14.00
C ILE A 213 3.04 -3.76 14.35
N SER A 214 3.59 -2.59 14.67
CA SER A 214 4.98 -2.47 15.09
C SER A 214 5.30 -3.27 16.34
N GLY A 215 4.34 -3.43 17.26
CA GLY A 215 4.49 -4.30 18.43
C GLY A 215 4.39 -5.80 18.14
N LEU A 216 3.96 -6.20 16.93
CA LEU A 216 3.88 -7.60 16.49
C LEU A 216 5.13 -8.05 15.72
N GLY A 217 5.85 -7.10 15.13
CA GLY A 217 6.97 -7.35 14.24
C GLY A 217 8.33 -7.32 14.94
N VAL A 218 9.34 -7.83 14.25
CA VAL A 218 10.75 -7.75 14.65
C VAL A 218 11.43 -6.44 14.21
N ASP A 219 10.80 -5.69 13.29
CA ASP A 219 11.37 -4.50 12.64
C ASP A 219 10.29 -3.42 12.48
N LEU A 220 10.59 -2.21 12.97
CA LEU A 220 9.69 -1.05 12.97
C LEU A 220 9.22 -0.68 11.55
N LEU A 221 10.07 -0.86 10.53
CA LEU A 221 9.72 -0.48 9.16
C LEU A 221 8.83 -1.51 8.46
N CYS A 222 8.75 -2.73 8.98
CA CYS A 222 7.74 -3.70 8.53
C CYS A 222 6.32 -3.32 8.98
N ALA A 223 6.18 -2.29 9.84
CA ALA A 223 4.91 -1.92 10.45
C ALA A 223 4.11 -0.85 9.72
N LEU A 224 4.73 -0.12 8.79
CA LEU A 224 4.08 0.94 8.02
C LEU A 224 3.22 0.34 6.90
N MET A 225 1.99 -0.01 7.25
CA MET A 225 1.06 -0.74 6.38
C MET A 225 -0.12 0.10 5.89
N VAL A 226 -0.48 1.17 6.57
CA VAL A 226 -1.48 2.14 6.09
C VAL A 226 -0.76 3.47 5.87
N ASN A 227 -0.60 3.86 4.60
CA ASN A 227 0.32 4.93 4.21
C ASN A 227 -0.35 6.10 3.47
N HIS A 228 -1.67 6.07 3.26
CA HIS A 228 -2.43 7.15 2.63
C HIS A 228 -3.91 7.14 3.06
N GLY A 229 -4.63 8.22 2.75
CA GLY A 229 -6.06 8.38 3.04
C GLY A 229 -6.98 7.51 2.18
N GLU A 230 -8.28 7.54 2.47
CA GLU A 230 -9.26 6.63 1.87
C GLU A 230 -9.53 6.93 0.39
N GLN A 231 -9.77 5.89 -0.40
CA GLN A 231 -10.06 6.02 -1.82
C GLN A 231 -11.34 6.84 -2.08
N VAL A 232 -12.41 6.62 -1.32
CA VAL A 232 -13.69 7.35 -1.50
C VAL A 232 -13.56 8.87 -1.35
N ASN A 233 -12.52 9.33 -0.64
CA ASN A 233 -12.24 10.76 -0.46
C ASN A 233 -11.75 11.43 -1.75
N ILE A 234 -11.44 10.68 -2.80
CA ILE A 234 -11.13 11.21 -4.14
C ILE A 234 -12.43 11.66 -4.86
N GLY A 235 -13.60 11.40 -4.28
CA GLY A 235 -14.92 11.71 -4.84
C GLY A 235 -15.45 10.57 -5.71
N GLU A 236 -16.24 10.90 -6.74
CA GLU A 236 -16.80 9.93 -7.69
C GLU A 236 -15.75 8.95 -8.27
N PRO A 237 -14.54 9.38 -8.68
CA PRO A 237 -13.49 8.46 -9.15
C PRO A 237 -13.02 7.44 -8.10
N GLY A 238 -13.23 7.74 -6.82
CA GLY A 238 -12.89 6.88 -5.69
C GLY A 238 -13.97 5.85 -5.34
N CYS A 239 -15.19 6.05 -5.82
CA CYS A 239 -16.34 5.17 -5.54
C CYS A 239 -16.42 4.03 -6.57
N THR A 240 -15.44 3.14 -6.56
CA THR A 240 -15.28 2.10 -7.59
C THR A 240 -16.14 0.86 -7.37
N PHE A 241 -16.61 0.63 -6.13
CA PHE A 241 -17.36 -0.58 -5.75
C PHE A 241 -16.62 -1.89 -6.08
N GLU A 242 -15.29 -1.84 -6.10
CA GLU A 242 -14.45 -3.01 -6.19
C GLU A 242 -14.58 -3.87 -4.91
N PRO A 243 -14.25 -5.17 -4.96
CA PRO A 243 -14.32 -5.99 -3.77
C PRO A 243 -13.47 -5.42 -2.62
N VAL A 244 -14.08 -5.26 -1.44
CA VAL A 244 -13.42 -4.78 -0.21
C VAL A 244 -13.77 -5.65 0.98
N LEU A 245 -12.83 -5.76 1.92
CA LEU A 245 -13.08 -6.32 3.23
C LEU A 245 -13.56 -5.21 4.18
N ALA A 246 -14.80 -5.28 4.62
CA ALA A 246 -15.31 -4.41 5.69
C ALA A 246 -15.05 -5.08 7.05
N ILE A 247 -14.36 -4.35 7.93
CA ILE A 247 -14.07 -4.74 9.31
C ILE A 247 -14.92 -3.86 10.23
N MET A 248 -15.77 -4.49 11.04
CA MET A 248 -16.85 -3.81 11.77
C MET A 248 -16.48 -3.61 13.25
N PRO A 249 -17.05 -2.60 13.94
CA PRO A 249 -16.82 -2.35 15.36
C PRO A 249 -17.62 -3.28 16.29
N ALA A 250 -18.58 -4.02 15.74
CA ALA A 250 -19.36 -5.04 16.42
C ALA A 250 -19.69 -6.16 15.44
N PRO A 251 -19.86 -7.41 15.90
CA PRO A 251 -20.15 -8.52 15.01
C PRO A 251 -21.58 -8.40 14.46
N ARG A 252 -21.74 -8.72 13.17
CA ARG A 252 -23.04 -8.93 12.52
C ARG A 252 -23.15 -10.41 12.19
N ASP A 253 -24.22 -11.04 12.66
CA ASP A 253 -24.44 -12.49 12.50
C ASP A 253 -23.24 -13.34 12.96
N GLY A 254 -22.59 -12.92 14.04
CA GLY A 254 -21.42 -13.62 14.62
C GLY A 254 -20.09 -13.34 13.92
N SER A 255 -20.06 -12.59 12.81
CA SER A 255 -18.83 -12.22 12.11
C SER A 255 -18.45 -10.76 12.33
N TRP A 256 -17.16 -10.50 12.52
CA TRP A 256 -16.59 -9.14 12.61
C TRP A 256 -16.21 -8.56 11.25
N THR A 257 -16.27 -9.38 10.20
CA THR A 257 -15.87 -9.01 8.85
C THR A 257 -16.90 -9.45 7.82
N ILE A 258 -17.07 -8.66 6.78
CA ILE A 258 -17.87 -9.01 5.60
C ILE A 258 -17.13 -8.55 4.36
N ILE A 259 -17.15 -9.34 3.30
CA ILE A 259 -16.62 -8.91 2.00
C ILE A 259 -17.78 -8.34 1.19
N LEU A 260 -17.62 -7.10 0.74
CA LEU A 260 -18.53 -6.43 -0.16
C LEU A 260 -17.95 -6.58 -1.56
N GLY A 261 -18.60 -7.32 -2.44
CA GLY A 261 -18.09 -7.70 -3.75
C GLY A 261 -18.67 -6.89 -4.92
N ASN A 262 -19.74 -6.14 -4.69
CA ASN A 262 -20.43 -5.37 -5.73
C ASN A 262 -21.16 -4.13 -5.17
N ARG A 263 -21.60 -3.25 -6.08
CA ARG A 263 -22.31 -2.01 -5.76
C ARG A 263 -23.49 -2.20 -4.80
N ALA A 264 -24.35 -3.19 -5.02
CA ALA A 264 -25.54 -3.41 -4.21
C ALA A 264 -25.19 -3.76 -2.75
N GLU A 265 -24.14 -4.55 -2.55
CA GLU A 265 -23.64 -4.90 -1.22
C GLU A 265 -23.01 -3.69 -0.52
N HIS A 266 -22.24 -2.86 -1.23
CA HIS A 266 -21.72 -1.60 -0.69
C HIS A 266 -22.85 -0.66 -0.27
N GLU A 267 -23.82 -0.40 -1.15
CA GLU A 267 -24.93 0.51 -0.87
C GLU A 267 -25.79 0.02 0.30
N ARG A 268 -26.07 -1.29 0.36
CA ARG A 268 -26.76 -1.90 1.51
C ARG A 268 -25.93 -1.76 2.79
N PHE A 269 -24.61 -1.95 2.72
CA PHE A 269 -23.73 -1.78 3.87
C PHE A 269 -23.73 -0.32 4.35
N TYR A 270 -23.63 0.66 3.44
CA TYR A 270 -23.63 2.08 3.75
C TYR A 270 -24.93 2.55 4.40
N GLN A 271 -26.07 2.04 3.97
CA GLN A 271 -27.37 2.36 4.58
C GLN A 271 -27.49 1.84 6.01
N ASN A 272 -26.79 0.76 6.33
CA ASN A 272 -26.86 0.07 7.62
C ASN A 272 -25.52 0.13 8.38
N ALA A 273 -24.68 1.14 8.12
CA ALA A 273 -23.39 1.28 8.79
C ALA A 273 -23.60 1.57 10.29
#